data_AF-A0A9W8Y358-F1
#
_entry.id   AF-A0A9W8Y358-F1
#
_cell.length_a   1.000
_cell.length_b   1.000
_cell.length_c   1.000
_cell.angle_alpha   90.00
_cell.angle_beta   90.00
_cell.angle_gamma   90.00
#
_symmetry.space_group_name_H-M   'P 1'
#
loop_
_entity.id
_entity.type
_entity.pdbx_description
1 polymer ?
#
loop_
_entity_poly.entity_id
_entity_poly.type
_entity_poly.pdbx_seq_one_letter_code
_entity_poly.pdbx_strand_id
1 'polypeptide(L)'
;MPVVFAAVEAYIGPKALATVASEWGIEAAAEPGGEVDPGLLQFKRIRSGDDLPASLRRQAPWKWNVTTTHKIMTTDEFGSQNAPPSPHALQKTPVPMEEAAQSFVRALMGALHVHLGSPLVKRFFRDHFLSRHLDISTLFDFRTPTRDLSRLCAREGFESPVARLISETGRLSRHPVFVVGVYSGKDKLGEGAGSSLDEARTRAAAAALKAWYLYKPIEVTVPSSMEGEIDTSKWRPNLIDCGEVIV
;
A
#
# COMPACT_ATOMS: atom_id res chain seq x y z
N MET A 1 -8.15 4.05 -4.78
CA MET A 1 -7.41 2.82 -5.18
C MET A 1 -5.89 2.90 -5.22
N PRO A 2 -5.20 4.01 -5.57
CA PRO A 2 -3.73 4.04 -5.61
C PRO A 2 -3.09 3.71 -4.25
N VAL A 3 -3.73 4.15 -3.17
CA VAL A 3 -3.30 3.86 -1.79
C VAL A 3 -3.36 2.37 -1.47
N VAL A 4 -4.35 1.63 -2.00
CA VAL A 4 -4.46 0.17 -1.77
C VAL A 4 -3.31 -0.55 -2.45
N PHE A 5 -3.02 -0.22 -3.71
CA PHE A 5 -1.86 -0.78 -4.42
C PHE A 5 -0.55 -0.49 -3.71
N ALA A 6 -0.34 0.76 -3.28
CA ALA A 6 0.86 1.16 -2.54
C ALA A 6 0.96 0.44 -1.18
N ALA A 7 -0.16 0.24 -0.48
CA ALA A 7 -0.17 -0.50 0.79
C ALA A 7 0.19 -1.97 0.57
N VAL A 8 -0.37 -2.63 -0.45
CA VAL A 8 -0.03 -4.01 -0.81
C VAL A 8 1.45 -4.11 -1.20
N GLU A 9 1.97 -3.18 -2.01
CA GLU A 9 3.39 -3.11 -2.38
C GLU A 9 4.29 -2.87 -1.15
N ALA A 10 3.85 -2.08 -0.18
CA ALA A 10 4.62 -1.83 1.04
C ALA A 10 4.72 -3.07 1.96
N TYR A 11 3.73 -3.98 1.94
CA TYR A 11 3.78 -5.22 2.72
C TYR A 11 4.44 -6.39 1.99
N ILE A 12 4.13 -6.59 0.70
CA ILE A 12 4.56 -7.77 -0.08
C ILE A 12 5.25 -7.44 -1.40
N GLY A 13 5.61 -6.17 -1.61
CA GLY A 13 6.36 -5.75 -2.78
C GLY A 13 7.84 -6.16 -2.73
N PRO A 14 8.57 -6.01 -3.85
CA PRO A 14 9.95 -6.49 -4.01
C PRO A 14 10.89 -6.06 -2.87
N LYS A 15 10.84 -4.77 -2.51
CA LYS A 15 11.68 -4.19 -1.45
C LYS A 15 11.34 -4.72 -0.07
N ALA A 16 10.05 -4.88 0.23
CA ALA A 16 9.60 -5.42 1.50
C ALA A 16 10.05 -6.87 1.67
N LEU A 17 9.86 -7.70 0.63
CA LEU A 17 10.28 -9.10 0.63
C LEU A 17 11.81 -9.24 0.69
N ALA A 18 12.56 -8.39 -0.02
CA ALA A 18 14.02 -8.38 0.08
C ALA A 18 14.50 -8.05 1.50
N THR A 19 13.82 -7.13 2.19
CA THR A 19 14.11 -6.80 3.58
C THR A 19 13.83 -7.99 4.50
N VAL A 20 12.69 -8.67 4.31
CA VAL A 20 12.36 -9.90 5.06
C VAL A 20 13.42 -10.99 4.83
N ALA A 21 13.87 -11.18 3.59
CA ALA A 21 14.91 -12.15 3.29
C ALA A 21 16.23 -11.82 4.01
N SER A 22 16.61 -10.53 4.04
CA SER A 22 17.80 -10.10 4.78
C SER A 22 17.66 -10.27 6.29
N GLU A 23 16.47 -10.05 6.84
CA GLU A 23 16.18 -10.25 8.27
C GLU A 23 16.31 -11.73 8.67
N TRP A 24 16.05 -12.66 7.74
CA TRP A 24 16.26 -14.10 7.93
C TRP A 24 17.72 -14.55 7.72
N GLY A 25 18.63 -13.63 7.41
CA GLY A 25 20.05 -13.94 7.20
C GLY A 25 20.34 -14.65 5.87
N ILE A 26 19.50 -14.43 4.85
CA ILE A 26 19.71 -15.05 3.53
C ILE A 26 20.80 -14.28 2.79
N GLU A 27 21.93 -14.95 2.61
CA GLU A 27 23.09 -14.42 1.90
C GLU A 27 23.11 -14.90 0.44
N ALA A 28 23.63 -14.05 -0.45
CA ALA A 28 23.78 -14.38 -1.85
C ALA A 28 25.12 -15.06 -2.13
N ALA A 29 25.10 -16.09 -2.98
CA ALA A 29 26.30 -16.62 -3.59
C ALA A 29 26.96 -15.58 -4.51
N ALA A 30 28.28 -15.63 -4.65
CA ALA A 30 29.01 -14.75 -5.57
C ALA A 30 28.68 -15.06 -7.04
N GLU A 31 28.67 -16.35 -7.39
CA GLU A 31 28.28 -16.88 -8.70
C GLU A 31 27.52 -18.20 -8.48
N PRO A 32 26.48 -18.51 -9.26
CA PRO A 32 25.79 -19.79 -9.14
C PRO A 32 26.70 -20.94 -9.59
N GLY A 33 26.76 -22.01 -8.79
CA GLY A 33 27.60 -23.16 -9.08
C GLY A 33 27.28 -24.34 -8.17
N GLY A 34 27.51 -25.57 -8.67
CA GLY A 34 27.26 -26.79 -7.89
C GLY A 34 28.23 -27.00 -6.71
N GLU A 35 29.32 -26.24 -6.68
CA GLU A 35 30.29 -26.21 -5.57
C GLU A 35 29.86 -25.29 -4.42
N VAL A 36 28.88 -24.41 -4.65
CA VAL A 36 28.40 -23.46 -3.66
C VAL A 36 27.44 -24.15 -2.70
N ASP A 37 27.53 -23.81 -1.41
CA ASP A 37 26.63 -24.29 -0.38
C ASP A 37 25.15 -24.04 -0.76
N PRO A 38 24.27 -25.05 -0.69
CA PRO A 38 22.83 -24.88 -0.93
C PRO A 38 22.13 -23.93 0.04
N GLY A 39 22.75 -23.59 1.18
CA GLY A 39 22.24 -22.59 2.12
C GLY A 39 22.29 -21.15 1.60
N LEU A 40 23.07 -20.87 0.54
CA LEU A 40 23.18 -19.55 -0.06
C LEU A 40 22.18 -19.37 -1.21
N LEU A 41 21.66 -18.15 -1.38
CA LEU A 41 20.80 -17.80 -2.49
C LEU A 41 21.62 -17.70 -3.77
N GLN A 42 21.40 -18.65 -4.70
CA GLN A 42 22.14 -18.74 -5.96
C GLN A 42 21.35 -18.10 -7.10
N PHE A 43 21.94 -17.08 -7.73
CA PHE A 43 21.42 -16.43 -8.92
C PHE A 43 22.56 -15.72 -9.66
N LYS A 44 22.37 -15.43 -10.95
CA LYS A 44 23.34 -14.62 -11.68
C LYS A 44 23.23 -13.17 -11.23
N ARG A 45 24.22 -12.68 -10.49
CA ARG A 45 24.20 -11.33 -9.92
C ARG A 45 24.64 -10.30 -10.95
N ILE A 46 23.90 -9.20 -11.03
CA ILE A 46 24.31 -8.03 -11.81
C ILE A 46 25.52 -7.34 -11.15
N ARG A 47 26.52 -6.92 -11.93
CA ARG A 47 27.70 -6.21 -11.38
C ARG A 47 27.32 -4.77 -11.08
N SER A 48 27.98 -4.18 -10.09
CA SER A 48 27.81 -2.77 -9.77
C SER A 48 28.19 -1.90 -10.99
N GLY A 49 27.25 -1.08 -11.45
CA GLY A 49 27.44 -0.21 -12.61
C GLY A 49 26.92 -0.78 -13.95
N ASP A 50 26.55 -2.07 -13.99
CA ASP A 50 25.85 -2.62 -15.15
C ASP A 50 24.39 -2.15 -15.16
N ASP A 51 23.85 -1.93 -16.36
CA ASP A 51 22.45 -1.58 -16.50
C ASP A 51 21.53 -2.77 -16.17
N LEU A 52 20.37 -2.46 -15.58
CA LEU A 52 19.29 -3.43 -15.41
C LEU A 52 18.92 -4.10 -16.75
N PRO A 53 18.58 -5.40 -16.75
CA PRO A 53 18.12 -6.07 -17.96
C PRO A 53 16.80 -5.44 -18.45
N ALA A 54 16.58 -5.45 -19.76
CA ALA A 54 15.42 -4.82 -20.39
C ALA A 54 14.06 -5.29 -19.80
N SER A 55 14.00 -6.54 -19.33
CA SER A 55 12.83 -7.13 -18.66
C SER A 55 12.51 -6.50 -17.30
N LEU A 56 13.52 -6.00 -16.58
CA LEU A 56 13.37 -5.35 -15.27
C LEU A 56 13.39 -3.82 -15.37
N ARG A 57 13.76 -3.26 -16.53
CA ARG A 57 13.69 -1.81 -16.74
C ARG A 57 12.22 -1.39 -16.76
N ARG A 58 11.85 -0.54 -15.81
CA ARG A 58 10.55 0.15 -15.82
C ARG A 58 10.48 1.03 -17.07
N GLN A 59 9.70 0.62 -18.05
CA GLN A 59 9.48 1.44 -19.23
C GLN A 59 8.71 2.70 -18.81
N ALA A 60 9.25 3.86 -19.19
CA ALA A 60 8.50 5.10 -19.05
C ALA A 60 7.25 4.97 -19.93
N PRO A 61 6.05 4.99 -19.33
CA PRO A 61 4.85 4.78 -20.11
C PRO A 61 4.71 5.88 -21.15
N TRP A 62 4.18 5.53 -22.31
CA TRP A 62 3.58 6.54 -23.18
C TRP A 62 2.54 7.33 -22.38
N LYS A 63 2.39 8.64 -22.65
CA LYS A 63 1.52 9.56 -21.91
C LYS A 63 0.02 9.29 -22.17
N TRP A 64 -0.43 8.06 -21.95
CA TRP A 64 -1.83 7.68 -21.98
C TRP A 64 -2.36 7.61 -20.54
N ASN A 65 -3.56 8.16 -20.35
CA ASN A 65 -4.24 8.09 -19.07
C ASN A 65 -4.81 6.68 -18.89
N VAL A 66 -4.14 5.86 -18.08
CA VAL A 66 -4.61 4.53 -17.70
C VAL A 66 -5.57 4.66 -16.52
N THR A 67 -6.80 4.16 -16.67
CA THR A 67 -7.80 4.20 -15.60
C THR A 67 -7.50 3.17 -14.51
N THR A 68 -8.01 3.41 -13.30
CA THR A 68 -7.89 2.48 -12.17
C THR A 68 -8.47 1.10 -12.50
N THR A 69 -9.62 1.04 -13.17
CA THR A 69 -10.27 -0.22 -13.56
C THR A 69 -9.41 -1.02 -14.52
N HIS A 70 -8.75 -0.35 -15.47
CA HIS A 70 -7.82 -1.00 -16.38
C HIS A 70 -6.65 -1.63 -15.60
N LYS A 71 -6.10 -0.91 -14.60
CA LYS A 71 -5.03 -1.47 -13.76
C LYS A 71 -5.47 -2.76 -13.05
N ILE A 72 -6.65 -2.76 -12.43
CA ILE A 72 -7.18 -3.96 -11.73
C ILE A 72 -7.26 -5.18 -12.67
N MET A 73 -7.60 -4.96 -13.95
CA MET A 73 -7.81 -6.05 -14.91
C MET A 73 -6.53 -6.53 -15.61
N THR A 74 -5.64 -5.61 -15.98
CA THR A 74 -4.54 -5.93 -16.93
C THR A 74 -3.16 -5.93 -16.29
N THR A 75 -3.03 -5.34 -15.10
CA THR A 75 -1.72 -5.13 -14.46
C THR A 75 -1.47 -6.14 -13.34
N ASP A 76 -0.33 -6.04 -12.69
CA ASP A 76 0.01 -6.91 -11.56
C ASP A 76 -0.74 -6.53 -10.27
N GLU A 77 -0.47 -7.30 -9.23
CA GLU A 77 -1.01 -7.11 -7.87
C GLU A 77 -0.71 -5.73 -7.25
N PHE A 78 0.23 -4.98 -7.82
CA PHE A 78 0.67 -3.66 -7.38
C PHE A 78 0.19 -2.51 -8.28
N GLY A 79 -0.60 -2.80 -9.32
CA GLY A 79 -1.04 -1.78 -10.27
C GLY A 79 0.09 -1.23 -11.13
N SER A 80 1.14 -2.02 -11.36
CA SER A 80 2.31 -1.63 -12.15
C SER A 80 1.96 -1.54 -13.65
N GLN A 81 2.86 -1.02 -14.48
CA GLN A 81 2.55 -0.83 -15.91
C GLN A 81 2.64 -2.14 -16.70
N ASN A 82 3.54 -3.04 -16.28
CA ASN A 82 3.90 -4.25 -16.99
C ASN A 82 3.86 -5.42 -16.02
N ALA A 83 3.35 -6.57 -16.47
CA ALA A 83 3.45 -7.79 -15.67
C ALA A 83 4.92 -8.10 -15.34
N PRO A 84 5.26 -8.45 -14.09
CA PRO A 84 6.61 -8.81 -13.73
C PRO A 84 7.06 -10.05 -14.53
N PRO A 85 8.33 -10.11 -14.96
CA PRO A 85 8.85 -11.30 -15.61
C PRO A 85 8.81 -12.49 -14.65
N SER A 86 8.52 -13.70 -15.17
CA SER A 86 8.52 -14.89 -14.33
C SER A 86 9.93 -15.23 -13.83
N PRO A 87 10.10 -15.73 -12.60
CA PRO A 87 11.41 -16.13 -12.10
C PRO A 87 12.13 -17.15 -12.98
N HIS A 88 11.38 -18.02 -13.65
CA HIS A 88 11.92 -19.00 -14.60
C HIS A 88 12.50 -18.34 -15.86
N ALA A 89 11.87 -17.27 -16.36
CA ALA A 89 12.41 -16.50 -17.48
C ALA A 89 13.71 -15.77 -17.11
N LEU A 90 13.88 -15.43 -15.83
CA LEU A 90 15.05 -14.70 -15.32
C LEU A 90 16.25 -15.59 -14.96
N GLN A 91 16.12 -16.92 -15.01
CA GLN A 91 17.15 -17.85 -14.50
C GLN A 91 18.55 -17.62 -15.07
N LYS A 92 18.65 -17.25 -16.35
CA LYS A 92 19.93 -16.99 -17.04
C LYS A 92 20.30 -15.50 -17.11
N THR A 93 19.38 -14.61 -16.76
CA THR A 93 19.59 -13.17 -16.83
C THR A 93 20.25 -12.67 -15.55
N PRO A 94 21.19 -11.71 -15.63
CA PRO A 94 21.74 -11.08 -14.44
C PRO A 94 20.65 -10.22 -13.77
N VAL A 95 20.38 -10.48 -12.49
CA VAL A 95 19.34 -9.80 -11.71
C VAL A 95 19.92 -9.14 -10.46
N PRO A 96 19.29 -8.07 -9.95
CA PRO A 96 19.66 -7.49 -8.66
C PRO A 96 19.27 -8.43 -7.51
N MET A 97 19.94 -8.26 -6.37
CA MET A 97 19.68 -9.05 -5.16
C MET A 97 18.21 -8.95 -4.70
N GLU A 98 17.62 -7.76 -4.82
CA GLU A 98 16.22 -7.53 -4.44
C GLU A 98 15.26 -8.46 -5.20
N GLU A 99 15.48 -8.65 -6.50
CA GLU A 99 14.65 -9.49 -7.37
C GLU A 99 14.76 -10.97 -7.00
N ALA A 100 15.98 -11.45 -6.76
CA ALA A 100 16.24 -12.82 -6.35
C ALA A 100 15.64 -13.11 -4.96
N ALA A 101 15.82 -12.18 -4.01
CA ALA A 101 15.33 -12.30 -2.65
C ALA A 101 13.80 -12.35 -2.59
N GLN A 102 13.09 -11.49 -3.36
CA GLN A 102 11.63 -11.54 -3.40
C GLN A 102 11.10 -12.86 -3.98
N SER A 103 11.78 -13.41 -5.00
CA SER A 103 11.42 -14.69 -5.61
C SER A 103 11.60 -15.83 -4.61
N PHE A 104 12.71 -15.81 -3.86
CA PHE A 104 12.95 -16.76 -2.78
C PHE A 104 11.82 -16.75 -1.74
N VAL A 105 11.43 -15.58 -1.23
CA VAL A 105 10.40 -15.48 -0.18
C VAL A 105 9.05 -15.99 -0.69
N ARG A 106 8.67 -15.66 -1.93
CA ARG A 106 7.45 -16.21 -2.56
C ARG A 106 7.52 -17.73 -2.74
N ALA A 107 8.67 -18.26 -3.18
CA ALA A 107 8.88 -19.70 -3.34
C ALA A 107 8.81 -20.44 -1.99
N LEU A 108 9.38 -19.86 -0.93
CA LEU A 108 9.30 -20.40 0.43
C LEU A 108 7.84 -20.50 0.89
N MET A 109 7.05 -19.44 0.71
CA MET A 109 5.63 -19.46 1.04
C MET A 109 4.86 -20.54 0.27
N GLY A 110 5.17 -20.72 -1.01
CA GLY A 110 4.62 -21.80 -1.83
C GLY A 110 4.99 -23.19 -1.31
N ALA A 111 6.26 -23.41 -0.98
CA ALA A 111 6.72 -24.68 -0.40
C ALA A 111 6.05 -24.97 0.94
N LEU A 112 5.96 -23.97 1.84
CA LEU A 112 5.25 -24.11 3.11
C LEU A 112 3.78 -24.47 2.89
N HIS A 113 3.13 -23.90 1.86
CA HIS A 113 1.74 -24.19 1.56
C HIS A 113 1.54 -25.65 1.11
N VAL A 114 2.42 -26.14 0.24
CA VAL A 114 2.36 -27.53 -0.25
C VAL A 114 2.62 -28.54 0.87
N HIS A 115 3.57 -28.26 1.77
CA HIS A 115 3.98 -29.21 2.82
C HIS A 115 3.15 -29.12 4.11
N LEU A 116 2.76 -27.93 4.55
CA LEU A 116 2.12 -27.67 5.85
C LEU A 116 0.62 -27.32 5.73
N GLY A 117 0.16 -26.99 4.53
CA GLY A 117 -1.22 -26.56 4.27
C GLY A 117 -1.53 -25.11 4.65
N SER A 118 -2.73 -24.67 4.27
CA SER A 118 -3.20 -23.27 4.40
C SER A 118 -3.17 -22.70 5.84
N PRO A 119 -3.64 -23.39 6.89
CA PRO A 119 -3.77 -22.79 8.23
C PRO A 119 -2.43 -22.37 8.84
N LEU A 120 -1.38 -23.19 8.69
CA LEU A 120 -0.05 -22.90 9.23
C LEU A 120 0.64 -21.78 8.45
N VAL A 121 0.46 -21.74 7.13
CA VAL A 121 0.97 -20.65 6.30
C VAL A 121 0.32 -19.32 6.62
N LYS A 122 -1.00 -19.28 6.86
CA LYS A 122 -1.70 -18.06 7.29
C LYS A 122 -1.14 -17.53 8.60
N ARG A 123 -0.84 -18.41 9.57
CA ARG A 123 -0.20 -18.03 10.83
C ARG A 123 1.21 -17.49 10.60
N PHE A 124 2.02 -18.19 9.80
CA PHE A 124 3.37 -17.73 9.44
C PHE A 124 3.34 -16.35 8.78
N PHE A 125 2.41 -16.14 7.83
CA PHE A 125 2.25 -14.87 7.13
C PHE A 125 1.88 -13.73 8.09
N ARG A 126 0.95 -13.99 9.01
CA ARG A 126 0.56 -13.02 10.02
C ARG A 126 1.74 -12.61 10.92
N ASP A 127 2.52 -13.58 11.35
CA ASP A 127 3.58 -13.36 12.33
C ASP A 127 4.82 -12.68 11.71
N HIS A 128 5.09 -12.84 10.40
CA HIS A 128 6.27 -12.25 9.73
C HIS A 128 5.96 -11.02 8.84
N PHE A 129 4.79 -10.98 8.19
CA PHE A 129 4.45 -9.90 7.25
C PHE A 129 3.46 -8.91 7.86
N LEU A 130 2.34 -9.40 8.42
CA LEU A 130 1.32 -8.52 9.01
C LEU A 130 1.73 -7.93 10.37
N SER A 131 2.78 -8.45 11.00
CA SER A 131 3.37 -7.88 12.22
C SER A 131 4.13 -6.58 11.97
N ARG A 132 4.50 -6.29 10.71
CA ARG A 132 5.20 -5.07 10.33
C ARG A 132 4.28 -3.86 10.44
N HIS A 133 4.80 -2.74 10.92
CA HIS A 133 4.04 -1.50 11.03
C HIS A 133 4.15 -0.67 9.75
N LEU A 134 3.01 -0.28 9.19
CA LEU A 134 2.90 0.66 8.08
C LEU A 134 1.86 1.73 8.41
N ASP A 135 2.27 3.00 8.40
CA ASP A 135 1.33 4.12 8.52
C ASP A 135 0.70 4.45 7.16
N ILE A 136 -0.48 3.88 6.92
CA ILE A 136 -1.28 4.09 5.70
C ILE A 136 -1.63 5.57 5.50
N SER A 137 -1.69 6.37 6.57
CA SER A 137 -2.04 7.79 6.46
C SER A 137 -1.02 8.61 5.67
N THR A 138 0.22 8.13 5.58
CA THR A 138 1.32 8.75 4.81
C THR A 138 1.26 8.46 3.31
N LEU A 139 0.49 7.43 2.90
CA LEU A 139 0.36 7.03 1.50
C LEU A 139 -0.63 7.91 0.72
N PHE A 140 -1.42 8.73 1.40
CA PHE A 140 -2.40 9.61 0.78
C PHE A 140 -1.75 10.86 0.19
N ASP A 141 -1.99 11.09 -1.09
CA ASP A 141 -1.69 12.33 -1.79
C ASP A 141 -3.00 12.92 -2.36
N PHE A 142 -3.38 14.10 -1.86
CA PHE A 142 -4.62 14.77 -2.24
C PHE A 142 -4.32 15.99 -3.11
N ARG A 143 -4.82 15.99 -4.34
CA ARG A 143 -4.65 17.13 -5.26
C ARG A 143 -5.61 18.27 -4.98
N THR A 144 -6.89 17.98 -4.70
CA THR A 144 -7.94 18.98 -4.48
C THR A 144 -8.86 18.64 -3.29
N PRO A 145 -8.34 18.52 -2.06
CA PRO A 145 -9.08 17.93 -0.94
C PRO A 145 -10.39 18.66 -0.59
N THR A 146 -10.48 19.97 -0.81
CA THR A 146 -11.70 20.75 -0.56
C THR A 146 -12.84 20.37 -1.51
N ARG A 147 -12.52 20.17 -2.79
CA ARG A 147 -13.46 19.76 -3.83
C ARG A 147 -13.93 18.33 -3.61
N ASP A 148 -12.99 17.47 -3.24
CA ASP A 148 -13.24 16.05 -2.95
C ASP A 148 -14.15 15.89 -1.72
N LEU A 149 -13.90 16.64 -0.65
CA LEU A 149 -14.74 16.64 0.55
C LEU A 149 -16.15 17.19 0.28
N SER A 150 -16.28 18.23 -0.55
CA SER A 150 -17.61 18.76 -0.93
C SER A 150 -18.42 17.72 -1.70
N ARG A 151 -17.79 16.95 -2.59
CA ARG A 151 -18.47 15.86 -3.30
C ARG A 151 -18.80 14.68 -2.39
N LEU A 152 -17.92 14.37 -1.44
CA LEU A 152 -18.20 13.37 -0.41
C LEU A 152 -19.46 13.75 0.37
N CYS A 153 -19.53 14.98 0.88
CA CYS A 153 -20.69 15.45 1.63
C CYS A 153 -21.98 15.40 0.78
N ALA A 154 -21.91 15.82 -0.49
CA ALA A 154 -23.06 15.76 -1.39
C ALA A 154 -23.50 14.30 -1.70
N ARG A 155 -22.55 13.36 -1.82
CA ARG A 155 -22.82 11.93 -2.07
C ARG A 155 -23.51 11.28 -0.87
N GLU A 156 -23.03 11.58 0.33
CA GLU A 156 -23.56 11.00 1.58
C GLU A 156 -24.80 11.75 2.11
N GLY A 157 -25.21 12.85 1.47
CA GLY A 157 -26.36 13.65 1.88
C GLY A 157 -26.11 14.54 3.11
N PHE A 158 -24.85 14.84 3.41
CA PHE A 158 -24.47 15.78 4.46
C PHE A 158 -24.63 17.23 4.02
N GLU A 159 -24.74 18.15 4.99
CA GLU A 159 -24.70 19.59 4.69
C GLU A 159 -23.35 19.97 4.09
N SER A 160 -23.35 20.97 3.20
CA SER A 160 -22.13 21.46 2.55
C SER A 160 -21.05 21.82 3.58
N PRO A 161 -19.80 21.36 3.38
CA PRO A 161 -18.74 21.57 4.37
C PRO A 161 -18.33 23.05 4.43
N VAL A 162 -18.32 23.62 5.63
CA VAL A 162 -17.92 25.00 5.92
C VAL A 162 -16.67 25.01 6.78
N ALA A 163 -15.61 25.66 6.29
CA ALA A 163 -14.38 25.87 7.06
C ALA A 163 -14.57 27.03 8.04
N ARG A 164 -14.32 26.79 9.33
CA ARG A 164 -14.39 27.79 10.40
C ARG A 164 -13.04 27.90 11.11
N LEU A 165 -12.63 29.11 11.43
CA LEU A 165 -11.44 29.35 12.25
C LEU A 165 -11.77 29.00 13.70
N ILE A 166 -11.02 28.06 14.29
CA ILE A 166 -11.19 27.64 15.68
C ILE A 166 -10.35 28.54 16.59
N SER A 167 -9.08 28.69 16.24
CA SER A 167 -8.13 29.52 16.97
C SER A 167 -7.04 30.04 16.04
N GLU A 168 -6.48 31.19 16.37
CA GLU A 168 -5.32 31.72 15.67
C GLU A 168 -4.34 32.41 16.60
N THR A 169 -3.08 32.43 16.19
CA THR A 169 -2.04 33.18 16.88
C THR A 169 -1.03 33.73 15.88
N GLY A 170 -0.47 34.90 16.20
CA GLY A 170 0.62 35.50 15.44
C GLY A 170 0.29 35.90 14.00
N ARG A 171 -0.97 36.27 13.68
CA ARG A 171 -1.46 36.58 12.31
C ARG A 171 -0.55 37.53 11.51
N LEU A 172 0.06 38.52 12.17
CA LEU A 172 0.96 39.51 11.56
C LEU A 172 2.44 39.23 11.86
N SER A 173 2.79 37.98 12.17
CA SER A 173 4.16 37.53 12.40
C SER A 173 4.70 36.79 11.18
N ARG A 174 6.00 36.44 11.19
CA ARG A 174 6.61 35.60 10.15
C ARG A 174 6.09 34.16 10.16
N HIS A 175 5.66 33.68 11.34
CA HIS A 175 5.24 32.29 11.58
C HIS A 175 3.86 32.27 12.25
N PRO A 176 2.80 32.75 11.58
CA PRO A 176 1.44 32.65 12.10
C PRO A 176 1.00 31.18 12.17
N VAL A 177 0.06 30.89 13.06
CA VAL A 177 -0.57 29.56 13.15
C VAL A 177 -2.08 29.75 13.14
N PHE A 178 -2.74 29.16 12.15
CA PHE A 178 -4.19 29.15 12.02
C PHE A 178 -4.68 27.72 12.20
N VAL A 179 -5.60 27.51 13.14
CA VAL A 179 -6.28 26.23 13.35
C VAL A 179 -7.68 26.35 12.78
N VAL A 180 -7.95 25.57 11.72
CA VAL A 180 -9.21 25.57 11.00
C VAL A 180 -9.88 24.22 11.18
N GLY A 181 -11.18 24.24 11.48
CA GLY A 181 -12.04 23.06 11.47
C GLY A 181 -12.99 23.11 10.29
N VAL A 182 -13.20 21.98 9.63
CA VAL A 182 -14.25 21.82 8.62
C VAL A 182 -15.47 21.19 9.28
N TYR A 183 -16.62 21.85 9.16
CA TYR A 183 -17.88 21.44 9.76
C TYR A 183 -18.91 21.13 8.69
N SER A 184 -19.71 20.08 8.90
CA SER A 184 -20.99 19.88 8.21
C SER A 184 -22.10 20.13 9.22
N GLY A 185 -22.81 21.24 9.06
CA GLY A 185 -23.76 21.76 10.06
C GLY A 185 -23.11 22.04 11.42
N LYS A 186 -23.35 21.13 12.37
CA LYS A 186 -22.81 21.17 13.74
C LYS A 186 -21.62 20.23 13.96
N ASP A 187 -21.46 19.23 13.09
CA ASP A 187 -20.47 18.18 13.28
C ASP A 187 -19.13 18.59 12.70
N LYS A 188 -18.06 18.42 13.49
CA LYS A 188 -16.68 18.69 13.04
C LYS A 188 -16.15 17.46 12.30
N LEU A 189 -15.98 17.59 10.99
CA LEU A 189 -15.48 16.50 10.13
C LEU A 189 -13.96 16.34 10.21
N GLY A 190 -13.25 17.46 10.31
CA GLY A 190 -11.79 17.45 10.33
C GLY A 190 -11.22 18.75 10.85
N GLU A 191 -9.96 18.70 11.26
CA GLU A 191 -9.21 19.82 11.82
C GLU A 191 -7.81 19.84 11.24
N GLY A 192 -7.28 21.03 10.99
CA GLY A 192 -5.95 21.22 10.43
C GLY A 192 -5.35 22.55 10.87
N ALA A 193 -4.06 22.50 11.19
CA ALA A 193 -3.25 23.68 11.49
C ALA A 193 -2.34 24.01 10.31
N GLY A 194 -2.20 25.28 9.96
CA GLY A 194 -1.36 25.75 8.87
C GLY A 194 -0.79 27.15 9.13
N SER A 195 0.25 27.50 8.36
CA SER A 195 0.88 28.82 8.38
C SER A 195 0.12 29.85 7.55
N SER A 196 -0.80 29.40 6.70
CA SER A 196 -1.76 30.28 6.02
C SER A 196 -3.18 29.77 6.24
N LEU A 197 -4.16 30.68 6.10
CA LEU A 197 -5.58 30.32 6.18
C LEU A 197 -5.96 29.26 5.15
N ASP A 198 -5.37 29.33 3.95
CA ASP A 198 -5.65 28.36 2.88
C ASP A 198 -4.96 27.02 3.12
N GLU A 199 -3.72 27.03 3.61
CA GLU A 199 -3.02 25.81 4.03
C GLU A 199 -3.76 25.11 5.18
N ALA A 200 -4.20 25.84 6.20
CA ALA A 200 -4.96 25.28 7.31
C ALA A 200 -6.28 24.66 6.82
N ARG A 201 -6.98 25.33 5.89
CA ARG A 201 -8.20 24.82 5.26
C ARG A 201 -7.96 23.54 4.46
N THR A 202 -6.93 23.50 3.63
CA THR A 202 -6.60 22.33 2.80
C THR A 202 -6.18 21.14 3.66
N ARG A 203 -5.38 21.37 4.70
CA ARG A 203 -5.01 20.34 5.69
C ARG A 203 -6.22 19.81 6.47
N ALA A 204 -7.14 20.69 6.90
CA ALA A 204 -8.35 20.29 7.61
C ALA A 204 -9.28 19.43 6.71
N ALA A 205 -9.41 19.80 5.43
CA ALA A 205 -10.16 18.99 4.46
C ALA A 205 -9.49 17.64 4.20
N ALA A 206 -8.16 17.61 4.06
CA ALA A 206 -7.41 16.36 3.92
C ALA A 206 -7.54 15.46 5.16
N ALA A 207 -7.53 16.02 6.36
CA ALA A 207 -7.75 15.27 7.60
C ALA A 207 -9.15 14.64 7.65
N ALA A 208 -10.19 15.37 7.22
CA ALA A 208 -11.55 14.83 7.11
C ALA A 208 -11.62 13.66 6.12
N LEU A 209 -10.99 13.78 4.95
CA LEU A 209 -10.91 12.70 3.95
C LEU A 209 -10.13 11.49 4.48
N LYS A 210 -9.01 11.71 5.17
CA LYS A 210 -8.24 10.62 5.80
C LYS A 210 -9.10 9.90 6.84
N ALA A 211 -9.83 10.62 7.69
CA ALA A 211 -10.70 10.03 8.69
C ALA A 211 -11.80 9.16 8.05
N TRP A 212 -12.36 9.60 6.91
CA TRP A 212 -13.32 8.81 6.14
C TRP A 212 -12.70 7.53 5.57
N TYR A 213 -11.59 7.62 4.84
CA TYR A 213 -10.98 6.48 4.16
C TYR A 213 -10.23 5.52 5.08
N LEU A 214 -9.75 5.97 6.23
CA LEU A 214 -9.06 5.16 7.24
C LEU A 214 -10.02 4.61 8.31
N TYR A 215 -11.33 4.64 8.06
CA TYR A 215 -12.29 3.98 8.93
C TYR A 215 -11.93 2.48 9.08
N LYS A 216 -11.76 2.06 10.34
CA LYS A 216 -11.44 0.68 10.69
C LYS A 216 -12.49 0.13 11.66
N PRO A 217 -13.24 -0.93 11.28
CA PRO A 217 -14.13 -1.62 12.20
C PRO A 217 -13.34 -2.31 13.32
N ILE A 218 -13.94 -2.42 14.51
CA ILE A 218 -13.32 -3.04 15.69
C ILE A 218 -13.14 -4.55 15.50
N GLU A 219 -14.20 -5.23 15.06
CA GLU A 219 -14.20 -6.66 14.75
C GLU A 219 -14.33 -6.85 13.25
N VAL A 220 -13.41 -7.61 12.64
CA VAL A 220 -13.46 -7.94 11.22
C VAL A 220 -13.21 -9.44 11.07
N THR A 221 -14.18 -10.14 10.48
CA THR A 221 -14.01 -11.53 10.07
C THR A 221 -13.47 -11.55 8.65
N VAL A 222 -12.30 -12.15 8.44
CA VAL A 222 -11.75 -12.34 7.09
C VAL A 222 -12.42 -13.54 6.42
N PRO A 223 -12.79 -13.48 5.13
CA PRO A 223 -13.46 -14.62 4.47
C PRO A 223 -12.68 -15.94 4.58
N SER A 224 -11.34 -15.84 4.59
CA SER A 224 -10.46 -16.99 4.70
C SER A 224 -10.45 -17.68 6.06
N SER A 225 -11.06 -17.09 7.11
CA SER A 225 -11.26 -17.77 8.40
C SER A 225 -12.39 -18.78 8.38
N MET A 226 -13.29 -18.70 7.39
CA MET A 226 -14.40 -19.65 7.23
C MET A 226 -14.06 -20.83 6.32
N GLU A 227 -12.84 -20.83 5.77
CA GLU A 227 -12.38 -21.90 4.89
C GLU A 227 -12.23 -23.21 5.68
N GLY A 228 -13.07 -24.21 5.37
CA GLY A 228 -13.04 -25.53 6.00
C GLY A 228 -13.86 -25.64 7.30
N GLU A 229 -14.48 -24.56 7.78
CA GLU A 229 -15.43 -24.63 8.89
C GLU A 229 -16.83 -24.99 8.36
N ILE A 230 -17.48 -25.99 9.00
CA ILE A 230 -18.86 -26.41 8.68
C ILE A 230 -19.87 -25.43 9.30
N ASP A 231 -19.49 -24.80 10.41
CA ASP A 231 -20.31 -23.84 11.12
C ASP A 231 -20.07 -22.42 10.59
N THR A 232 -21.06 -21.88 9.88
CA THR A 232 -21.04 -20.54 9.29
C THR A 232 -21.53 -19.45 10.24
N SER A 233 -21.94 -19.81 11.46
CA SER A 233 -22.55 -18.87 12.43
C SER A 233 -21.63 -17.73 12.87
N LYS A 234 -20.31 -17.92 12.78
CA LYS A 234 -19.31 -16.91 13.10
C LYS A 234 -19.24 -15.78 12.06
N TRP A 235 -19.81 -15.95 10.86
CA TRP A 235 -19.63 -15.00 9.76
C TRP A 235 -20.53 -13.79 9.97
N ARG A 236 -19.92 -12.61 9.93
CA ARG A 236 -20.64 -11.35 9.95
C ARG A 236 -20.37 -10.61 8.64
N PRO A 237 -21.40 -10.07 7.98
CA PRO A 237 -21.21 -9.24 6.80
C PRO A 237 -20.30 -8.05 7.12
N ASN A 238 -19.19 -7.94 6.39
CA ASN A 238 -18.29 -6.79 6.52
C ASN A 238 -18.88 -5.58 5.79
N LEU A 239 -18.56 -4.38 6.28
CA LEU A 239 -18.87 -3.13 5.57
C LEU A 239 -18.14 -3.11 4.21
N ILE A 240 -18.89 -2.85 3.15
CA ILE A 240 -18.36 -2.67 1.79
C ILE A 240 -18.60 -1.22 1.40
N ASP A 241 -17.52 -0.46 1.17
CA ASP A 241 -17.60 0.92 0.72
C ASP A 241 -18.09 1.00 -0.73
N CYS A 242 -18.78 2.09 -1.07
CA CYS A 242 -19.27 2.37 -2.43
C CYS A 242 -18.17 2.90 -3.37
N GLY A 243 -16.94 3.03 -2.86
CA GLY A 243 -15.75 3.40 -3.61
C GLY A 243 -15.28 4.83 -3.33
N GLU A 244 -14.12 5.17 -3.89
CA GLU A 244 -13.53 6.50 -3.71
C GLU A 244 -14.34 7.60 -4.40
N VAL A 245 -14.31 8.80 -3.84
CA VAL A 245 -14.99 9.96 -4.43
C VAL A 245 -14.24 10.41 -5.67
N ILE A 246 -14.94 10.47 -6.82
CA ILE A 246 -14.36 10.87 -8.10
C ILE A 246 -14.74 12.31 -8.41
N VAL A 247 -13.72 13.12 -8.76
CA VAL A 247 -13.82 14.58 -8.84
C VAL A 247 -13.46 15.17 -10.21
#